data_AF-A0A353GNU5-F1
#
_entry.id   AF-A0A353GNU5-F1
#
_cell.length_a   1.000
_cell.length_b   1.000
_cell.length_c   1.000
_cell.angle_alpha   90.00
_cell.angle_beta   90.00
_cell.angle_gamma   90.00
#
_symmetry.space_group_name_H-M   'P 1'
#
loop_
_entity.id
_entity.type
_entity.pdbx_description
1 polymer ?
#
loop_
_entity_poly.entity_id
_entity_poly.type
_entity_poly.pdbx_seq_one_letter_code
_entity_poly.pdbx_strand_id
1 'polypeptide(L)'
;MYTSAEIEIEFTGFTLKAEHLLTIEITQQFNDHARLKFTRLVKEENFSQYQEILKSLPALKVNCRGEKSGSQCIFQGLLTHIELNYDRVEHHYLIAVEGISYTYALDASTRDRSFPDAFMQYRDLIGSIIDSGNFLYNEDPQTTGHFLLQYKETDWGFFKRLASHFNSGLIADATADKPRFSFGVPRVNSKQHALNFLEMDKGIEDYRKAQASKNSKIREADFTEYYWKTGEIFQVGEELEDSEHKQNLRVKAVEGKLDGSHLQFTYTLARENGLTQNFMLNPAIAGVSLEGTVTGTEKDRVKASLALDGPKTSKVCQFPLGTFYGAASNTGWYCMPETGDTVAVYFPSLREEEAIVLTSYRKKEKGSDRTQDPGHKYLRTKNLKEVHFAPEAINLTVNENKNKEVYVYLNQTDGVTVNGNKKVTLQGVKDISLESKTSLYLSAKQSVTFKAK
;
A
#
# COMPACT_ATOMS: atom_id res chain seq x y z
N MET A 1 27.22 18.93 -28.71
CA MET A 1 26.51 19.93 -27.90
C MET A 1 25.27 20.29 -28.66
N TYR A 2 24.11 20.24 -28.01
CA TYR A 2 22.83 20.55 -28.64
C TYR A 2 22.54 22.05 -28.50
N THR A 3 22.24 22.71 -29.61
CA THR A 3 21.82 24.11 -29.64
C THR A 3 20.31 24.21 -29.40
N SER A 4 19.82 25.38 -29.00
CA SER A 4 18.38 25.63 -28.83
C SER A 4 17.61 25.41 -30.13
N ALA A 5 18.23 25.63 -31.29
CA ALA A 5 17.63 25.37 -32.61
C ALA A 5 17.43 23.88 -32.92
N GLU A 6 18.12 23.00 -32.18
CA GLU A 6 18.06 21.54 -32.33
C GLU A 6 17.06 20.88 -31.37
N ILE A 7 16.39 21.67 -30.54
CA ILE A 7 15.33 21.20 -29.65
C ILE A 7 13.99 21.22 -30.41
N GLU A 8 13.28 20.10 -30.42
CA GLU A 8 11.94 19.98 -30.99
C GLU A 8 10.97 19.65 -29.85
N ILE A 9 10.01 20.54 -29.61
CA ILE A 9 8.97 20.34 -28.59
C ILE A 9 7.69 19.96 -29.32
N GLU A 10 7.23 18.74 -29.11
CA GLU A 10 6.02 18.19 -29.73
C GLU A 10 4.90 18.12 -28.69
N PHE A 11 3.77 18.71 -29.01
CA PHE A 11 2.49 18.37 -28.39
C PHE A 11 1.79 17.34 -29.29
N THR A 12 1.01 16.43 -28.73
CA THR A 12 0.27 15.45 -29.55
C THR A 12 -0.59 16.16 -30.59
N GLY A 13 -0.23 16.03 -31.88
CA GLY A 13 -0.89 16.70 -33.01
C GLY A 13 -0.24 18.01 -33.50
N PHE A 14 0.85 18.47 -32.88
CA PHE A 14 1.50 19.75 -33.21
C PHE A 14 2.98 19.78 -32.81
N THR A 15 3.85 20.25 -33.71
CA THR A 15 5.29 20.40 -33.46
C THR A 15 5.67 21.87 -33.34
N LEU A 16 6.29 22.24 -32.22
CA LEU A 16 6.98 23.50 -32.02
C LEU A 16 8.46 23.33 -32.33
N LYS A 17 8.93 24.10 -33.31
CA LYS A 17 10.36 24.38 -33.41
C LYS A 17 10.78 25.28 -32.24
N ALA A 18 11.92 24.98 -31.62
CA ALA A 18 12.44 25.76 -30.49
C ALA A 18 12.97 27.15 -30.88
N GLU A 19 12.80 27.58 -32.13
CA GLU A 19 12.84 29.00 -32.50
C GLU A 19 11.94 29.76 -31.52
N HIS A 20 12.53 30.70 -30.77
CA HIS A 20 11.92 31.49 -29.68
C HIS A 20 11.77 30.84 -28.29
N LEU A 21 12.40 29.70 -28.03
CA LEU A 21 12.54 29.14 -26.68
C LEU A 21 13.43 30.06 -25.82
N LEU A 22 12.90 30.55 -24.70
CA LEU A 22 13.62 31.45 -23.79
C LEU A 22 14.31 30.65 -22.67
N THR A 23 13.57 29.74 -22.05
CA THR A 23 14.06 28.87 -21.00
C THR A 23 13.53 27.46 -21.21
N ILE A 24 14.33 26.48 -20.84
CA ILE A 24 13.89 25.09 -20.65
C ILE A 24 14.68 24.54 -19.47
N GLU A 25 13.98 23.81 -18.62
CA GLU A 25 14.49 23.15 -17.45
C GLU A 25 13.91 21.73 -17.41
N ILE A 26 14.79 20.73 -17.46
CA ILE A 26 14.43 19.32 -17.32
C ILE A 26 15.06 18.82 -16.04
N THR A 27 14.26 18.35 -15.10
CA THR A 27 14.75 17.82 -13.83
C THR A 27 14.30 16.39 -13.66
N GLN A 28 15.21 15.52 -13.23
CA GLN A 28 14.89 14.15 -12.85
C GLN A 28 15.78 13.74 -11.70
N GLN A 29 15.22 13.02 -10.72
CA GLN A 29 15.99 12.47 -9.62
C GLN A 29 15.49 11.07 -9.25
N PHE A 30 16.36 10.30 -8.61
CA PHE A 30 16.01 9.03 -7.98
C PHE A 30 14.80 9.19 -7.04
N ASN A 31 13.87 8.23 -7.05
CA ASN A 31 12.61 8.22 -6.28
C ASN A 31 11.58 9.31 -6.63
N ASP A 32 11.76 10.04 -7.73
CA ASP A 32 10.83 11.06 -8.18
C ASP A 32 10.50 10.93 -9.69
N HIS A 33 9.49 11.68 -10.11
CA HIS A 33 9.10 11.81 -11.51
C HIS A 33 10.02 12.79 -12.23
N ALA A 34 10.20 12.61 -13.55
CA ALA A 34 10.86 13.62 -14.35
C ALA A 34 9.90 14.79 -14.59
N ARG A 35 10.42 16.02 -14.60
CA ARG A 35 9.66 17.23 -14.84
C ARG A 35 10.32 18.06 -15.93
N LEU A 36 9.48 18.79 -16.63
CA LEU A 36 9.88 19.72 -17.67
C LEU A 36 9.19 21.06 -17.39
N LYS A 37 9.94 22.14 -17.45
CA LYS A 37 9.42 23.50 -17.46
C LYS A 37 10.05 24.25 -18.62
N PHE A 38 9.27 25.01 -19.36
CA PHE A 38 9.84 25.88 -20.38
C PHE A 38 9.02 27.13 -20.61
N THR A 39 9.68 28.19 -21.05
CA THR A 39 9.05 29.45 -21.46
C THR A 39 9.43 29.78 -22.89
N ARG A 40 8.46 30.22 -23.69
CA ARG A 40 8.65 30.53 -25.12
C ARG A 40 7.85 31.75 -25.55
N LEU A 41 8.38 32.51 -26.52
CA LEU A 41 7.61 33.55 -27.21
C LEU A 41 6.64 32.93 -28.20
N VAL A 42 5.42 33.45 -28.21
CA VAL A 42 4.34 33.05 -29.11
C VAL A 42 4.12 34.16 -30.13
N LYS A 43 4.30 33.84 -31.40
CA LYS A 43 3.87 34.72 -32.51
C LYS A 43 2.35 34.77 -32.56
N GLU A 44 1.77 35.94 -32.82
CA GLU A 44 0.31 36.15 -32.87
C GLU A 44 -0.41 35.16 -33.79
N GLU A 45 0.20 34.81 -34.92
CA GLU A 45 -0.31 33.84 -35.90
C GLU A 45 -0.54 32.43 -35.31
N ASN A 46 0.18 32.06 -34.25
CA ASN A 46 0.08 30.75 -33.59
C ASN A 46 -0.85 30.77 -32.36
N PHE A 47 -1.43 31.92 -32.00
CA PHE A 47 -2.26 32.07 -30.80
C PHE A 47 -3.44 31.10 -30.74
N SER A 48 -4.12 30.88 -31.88
CA SER A 48 -5.23 29.94 -32.00
C SER A 48 -4.83 28.49 -31.70
N GLN A 49 -3.60 28.08 -32.03
CA GLN A 49 -3.09 26.73 -31.76
C GLN A 49 -2.91 26.50 -30.26
N TYR A 50 -2.41 27.51 -29.54
CA TYR A 50 -2.26 27.43 -28.09
C TYR A 50 -3.62 27.37 -27.36
N GLN A 51 -4.65 28.03 -27.90
CA GLN A 51 -6.02 27.86 -27.39
C GLN A 51 -6.52 26.41 -27.54
N GLU A 52 -6.16 25.71 -28.61
CA GLU A 52 -6.51 24.30 -28.78
C GLU A 52 -5.72 23.39 -27.84
N ILE A 53 -4.43 23.67 -27.58
CA ILE A 53 -3.64 22.95 -26.55
C ILE A 53 -4.29 23.11 -25.17
N LEU A 54 -4.73 24.32 -24.82
CA LEU A 54 -5.44 24.60 -23.56
C LEU A 54 -6.73 23.77 -23.42
N LYS A 55 -7.46 23.55 -24.53
CA LYS A 55 -8.70 22.76 -24.53
C LYS A 55 -8.45 21.25 -24.49
N SER A 56 -7.44 20.77 -25.21
CA SER A 56 -7.22 19.33 -25.45
C SER A 56 -6.23 18.69 -24.47
N LEU A 57 -5.41 19.48 -23.77
CA LEU A 57 -4.38 19.02 -22.82
C LEU A 57 -3.54 17.84 -23.36
N PRO A 58 -2.92 18.00 -24.54
CA PRO A 58 -2.20 16.91 -25.19
C PRO A 58 -0.94 16.52 -24.42
N ALA A 59 -0.45 15.31 -24.68
CA ALA A 59 0.85 14.88 -24.16
C ALA A 59 2.00 15.67 -24.82
N LEU A 60 3.08 15.82 -24.06
CA LEU A 60 4.26 16.60 -24.37
C LEU A 60 5.45 15.68 -24.60
N LYS A 61 6.23 15.94 -25.63
CA LYS A 61 7.46 15.24 -25.97
C LYS A 61 8.53 16.26 -26.36
N VAL A 62 9.75 16.05 -25.90
CA VAL A 62 10.90 16.90 -26.23
C VAL A 62 11.98 16.01 -26.82
N ASN A 63 12.41 16.35 -28.03
CA ASN A 63 13.51 15.72 -28.73
C ASN A 63 14.67 16.70 -28.88
N CYS A 64 15.89 16.17 -28.85
CA CYS A 64 17.11 16.87 -29.25
C CYS A 64 17.67 16.21 -30.50
N ARG A 65 17.90 16.99 -31.54
CA ARG A 65 18.47 16.53 -32.80
C ARG A 65 19.96 16.83 -32.86
N GLY A 66 20.80 15.81 -32.76
CA GLY A 66 22.24 16.00 -32.89
C GLY A 66 22.68 15.95 -34.35
N GLU A 67 23.64 16.79 -34.75
CA GLU A 67 24.22 16.80 -36.10
C GLU A 67 24.74 15.41 -36.55
N LYS A 68 25.18 14.55 -35.61
CA LYS A 68 25.77 13.24 -35.89
C LYS A 68 24.99 12.03 -35.36
N SER A 69 24.06 12.22 -34.41
CA SER A 69 23.43 11.15 -33.62
C SER A 69 21.94 10.92 -33.89
N GLY A 70 21.33 11.70 -34.78
CA GLY A 70 19.88 11.62 -35.05
C GLY A 70 19.05 12.34 -33.99
N SER A 71 17.73 12.13 -34.03
CA SER A 71 16.79 12.69 -33.04
C SER A 71 16.71 11.77 -31.81
N GLN A 72 16.95 12.32 -30.62
CA GLN A 72 16.91 11.62 -29.34
C GLN A 72 15.85 12.25 -28.44
N CYS A 73 14.93 11.44 -27.92
CA CYS A 73 13.94 11.88 -26.93
C CYS A 73 14.64 12.14 -25.59
N ILE A 74 14.36 13.28 -24.96
CA ILE A 74 14.90 13.65 -23.64
C ILE A 74 13.81 13.81 -22.58
N PHE A 75 12.55 13.97 -23.00
CA PHE A 75 11.42 14.03 -22.09
C PHE A 75 10.12 13.65 -22.82
N GLN A 76 9.26 12.89 -22.16
CA GLN A 76 7.91 12.59 -22.60
C GLN A 76 6.98 12.48 -21.40
N GLY A 77 5.85 13.19 -21.45
CA GLY A 77 5.00 13.35 -20.28
C GLY A 77 3.65 14.01 -20.54
N LEU A 78 2.94 14.25 -19.43
CA LEU A 78 1.63 14.88 -19.38
C LEU A 78 1.78 16.36 -19.07
N LEU A 79 0.90 17.18 -19.65
CA LEU A 79 0.77 18.60 -19.33
C LEU A 79 0.17 18.76 -17.92
N THR A 80 0.85 19.50 -17.05
CA THR A 80 0.40 19.79 -15.68
C THR A 80 0.04 21.24 -15.46
N HIS A 81 0.69 22.14 -16.20
CA HIS A 81 0.43 23.56 -16.14
C HIS A 81 0.73 24.21 -17.50
N ILE A 82 -0.08 25.20 -17.85
CA ILE A 82 0.09 25.98 -19.07
C ILE A 82 -0.51 27.36 -18.82
N GLU A 83 0.29 28.39 -19.07
CA GLU A 83 -0.08 29.78 -18.85
C GLU A 83 0.31 30.61 -20.07
N LEU A 84 -0.60 31.46 -20.53
CA LEU A 84 -0.41 32.34 -21.68
C LEU A 84 -0.56 33.78 -21.22
N ASN A 85 0.54 34.53 -21.24
CA ASN A 85 0.61 35.92 -20.80
C ASN A 85 0.92 36.84 -21.97
N TYR A 86 0.23 37.97 -22.05
CA TYR A 86 0.54 39.02 -23.02
C TYR A 86 1.42 40.08 -22.37
N ASP A 87 2.65 40.22 -22.86
CA ASP A 87 3.52 41.31 -22.47
C ASP A 87 3.09 42.59 -23.19
N ARG A 88 2.53 43.53 -22.40
CA ARG A 88 2.05 44.82 -22.92
C ARG A 88 3.18 45.81 -23.25
N VAL A 89 4.39 45.59 -22.72
CA VAL A 89 5.55 46.46 -22.93
C VAL A 89 6.28 46.06 -24.21
N GLU A 90 6.52 44.76 -24.37
CA GLU A 90 7.26 44.20 -25.51
C GLU A 90 6.34 43.68 -26.64
N HIS A 91 5.02 43.90 -26.51
CA HIS A 91 3.97 43.58 -27.49
C HIS A 91 4.02 42.14 -28.04
N HIS A 92 4.26 41.16 -27.18
CA HIS A 92 4.30 39.75 -27.56
C HIS A 92 3.61 38.84 -26.54
N TYR A 93 3.26 37.62 -26.95
CA TYR A 93 2.74 36.60 -26.04
C TYR A 93 3.88 35.72 -25.52
N LEU A 94 3.82 35.37 -24.24
CA LEU A 94 4.68 34.40 -23.58
C LEU A 94 3.84 33.21 -23.15
N ILE A 95 4.34 32.01 -23.43
CA ILE A 95 3.77 30.78 -22.87
C ILE A 95 4.74 30.15 -21.89
N ALA A 96 4.24 29.83 -20.70
CA ALA A 96 4.92 29.01 -19.70
C ALA A 96 4.22 27.64 -19.63
N VAL A 97 4.99 26.56 -19.68
CA VAL A 97 4.47 25.19 -19.70
C VAL A 97 5.22 24.36 -18.68
N GLU A 98 4.48 23.57 -17.90
CA GLU A 98 5.03 22.54 -17.04
C GLU A 98 4.47 21.16 -17.40
N GLY A 99 5.35 20.18 -17.51
CA GLY A 99 5.02 18.78 -17.73
C GLY A 99 5.65 17.86 -16.70
N ILE A 100 5.05 16.68 -16.56
CA ILE A 100 5.56 15.60 -15.70
C ILE A 100 5.56 14.28 -16.46
N SER A 101 6.55 13.42 -16.23
CA SER A 101 6.65 12.12 -16.91
C SER A 101 5.42 11.25 -16.67
N TYR A 102 5.14 10.35 -17.60
CA TYR A 102 3.96 9.47 -17.53
C TYR A 102 3.87 8.62 -16.26
N THR A 103 4.98 8.37 -15.55
CA THR A 103 4.98 7.70 -14.24
C THR A 103 4.12 8.39 -13.20
N TYR A 104 3.81 9.69 -13.36
CA TYR A 104 2.87 10.40 -12.49
C TYR A 104 1.46 9.80 -12.49
N ALA A 105 1.07 9.05 -13.53
CA ALA A 105 -0.19 8.32 -13.53
C ALA A 105 -0.29 7.32 -12.35
N LEU A 106 0.84 6.83 -11.84
CA LEU A 106 0.93 5.96 -10.67
C LEU A 106 0.83 6.73 -9.34
N ASP A 107 1.02 8.06 -9.37
CA ASP A 107 1.00 8.92 -8.19
C ASP A 107 -0.26 9.82 -8.11
N ALA A 108 -1.16 9.71 -9.10
CA ALA A 108 -2.33 10.58 -9.22
C ALA A 108 -3.44 10.31 -8.20
N SER A 109 -3.56 9.08 -7.69
CA SER A 109 -4.63 8.70 -6.75
C SER A 109 -4.19 7.61 -5.80
N THR A 110 -4.63 7.70 -4.55
CA THR A 110 -4.41 6.66 -3.53
C THR A 110 -5.26 5.41 -3.81
N ARG A 111 -4.77 4.26 -3.38
CA ARG A 111 -5.40 2.95 -3.50
C ARG A 111 -5.41 2.24 -2.15
N ASP A 112 -6.39 1.35 -2.00
CA ASP A 112 -6.52 0.44 -0.87
C ASP A 112 -6.62 -0.99 -1.39
N ARG A 113 -5.61 -1.83 -1.16
CA ARG A 113 -5.55 -3.22 -1.64
C ARG A 113 -4.72 -4.08 -0.70
N SER A 114 -5.13 -5.33 -0.51
CA SER A 114 -4.35 -6.31 0.26
C SER A 114 -3.59 -7.30 -0.62
N PHE A 115 -2.46 -7.79 -0.11
CA PHE A 115 -1.62 -8.81 -0.73
C PHE A 115 -1.33 -9.90 0.31
N PRO A 116 -2.22 -10.90 0.45
CA PRO A 116 -2.16 -11.85 1.57
C PRO A 116 -1.12 -12.96 1.41
N ASP A 117 -0.61 -13.21 0.21
CA ASP A 117 0.33 -14.29 -0.03
C ASP A 117 1.76 -13.88 0.34
N ALA A 118 2.25 -14.44 1.45
CA ALA A 118 3.62 -14.26 1.93
C ALA A 118 4.69 -14.88 1.01
N PHE A 119 4.29 -15.75 0.09
CA PHE A 119 5.16 -16.40 -0.88
C PHE A 119 5.11 -15.75 -2.27
N MET A 120 4.30 -14.70 -2.45
CA MET A 120 4.28 -13.91 -3.68
C MET A 120 5.63 -13.21 -3.87
N GLN A 121 6.17 -13.23 -5.09
CA GLN A 121 7.37 -12.47 -5.42
C GLN A 121 7.04 -10.97 -5.55
N TYR A 122 7.96 -10.09 -5.13
CA TYR A 122 7.78 -8.64 -5.32
C TYR A 122 7.52 -8.27 -6.79
N ARG A 123 8.21 -8.92 -7.73
CA ARG A 123 7.99 -8.75 -9.16
C ARG A 123 6.56 -9.07 -9.59
N ASP A 124 6.00 -10.16 -9.10
CA ASP A 124 4.63 -10.59 -9.43
C ASP A 124 3.59 -9.68 -8.78
N LEU A 125 3.87 -9.20 -7.57
CA LEU A 125 3.05 -8.20 -6.89
C LEU A 125 2.96 -6.91 -7.71
N ILE A 126 4.10 -6.37 -8.15
CA ILE A 126 4.15 -5.17 -9.02
C ILE A 126 3.40 -5.45 -10.34
N GLY A 127 3.65 -6.62 -10.94
CA GLY A 127 2.99 -7.08 -12.16
C GLY A 127 1.46 -7.24 -12.06
N SER A 128 0.93 -7.38 -10.84
CA SER A 128 -0.52 -7.41 -10.60
C SER A 128 -1.17 -6.03 -10.61
N ILE A 129 -0.37 -4.95 -10.46
CA ILE A 129 -0.83 -3.56 -10.44
C ILE A 129 -0.57 -2.88 -11.79
N ILE A 130 0.61 -3.11 -12.38
CA ILE A 130 1.02 -2.52 -13.66
C ILE A 130 1.55 -3.60 -14.60
N ASP A 131 1.29 -3.44 -15.90
CA ASP A 131 1.80 -4.37 -16.92
C ASP A 131 3.32 -4.55 -16.80
N SER A 132 3.75 -5.83 -16.81
CA SER A 132 5.15 -6.26 -16.83
C SER A 132 6.01 -5.58 -17.91
N GLY A 133 5.43 -5.13 -19.02
CA GLY A 133 6.14 -4.37 -20.07
C GLY A 133 6.47 -2.91 -19.71
N ASN A 134 5.96 -2.43 -18.57
CA ASN A 134 6.14 -1.06 -18.08
C ASN A 134 7.07 -0.97 -16.87
N PHE A 135 7.73 -2.05 -16.46
CA PHE A 135 8.78 -1.94 -15.46
C PHE A 135 9.95 -2.89 -15.70
N LEU A 136 11.15 -2.45 -15.30
CA LEU A 136 12.34 -3.29 -15.21
C LEU A 136 12.59 -3.63 -13.74
N TYR A 137 12.67 -4.91 -13.41
CA TYR A 137 12.93 -5.37 -12.05
C TYR A 137 14.42 -5.69 -11.91
N ASN A 138 15.16 -4.87 -11.17
CA ASN A 138 16.63 -4.93 -11.05
C ASN A 138 17.12 -5.47 -9.70
N GLU A 139 16.21 -5.89 -8.84
CA GLU A 139 16.54 -6.46 -7.53
C GLU A 139 16.63 -7.98 -7.58
N ASP A 140 17.26 -8.57 -6.55
CA ASP A 140 17.32 -10.02 -6.43
C ASP A 140 15.92 -10.62 -6.19
N PRO A 141 15.61 -11.81 -6.73
CA PRO A 141 14.31 -12.46 -6.50
C PRO A 141 14.06 -12.71 -5.01
N GLN A 142 12.96 -12.17 -4.49
CA GLN A 142 12.57 -12.32 -3.10
C GLN A 142 11.04 -12.37 -2.98
N THR A 143 10.55 -13.14 -2.00
CA THR A 143 9.14 -13.16 -1.62
C THR A 143 8.82 -12.01 -0.66
N THR A 144 7.55 -11.60 -0.61
CA THR A 144 7.06 -10.57 0.35
C THR A 144 7.32 -10.98 1.80
N GLY A 145 7.26 -12.28 2.11
CA GLY A 145 7.55 -12.87 3.42
C GLY A 145 6.42 -12.72 4.45
N HIS A 146 5.45 -11.84 4.19
CA HIS A 146 4.30 -11.56 5.05
C HIS A 146 3.18 -10.90 4.23
N PHE A 147 2.03 -10.70 4.89
CA PHE A 147 0.92 -9.91 4.36
C PHE A 147 1.36 -8.47 4.12
N LEU A 148 1.08 -7.92 2.93
CA LEU A 148 1.30 -6.51 2.62
C LEU A 148 -0.03 -5.81 2.37
N LEU A 149 -0.08 -4.53 2.76
CA LEU A 149 -1.25 -3.69 2.60
C LEU A 149 -0.85 -2.37 1.94
N GLN A 150 -1.41 -2.10 0.76
CA GLN A 150 -1.45 -0.75 0.19
C GLN A 150 -2.67 -0.06 0.81
N TYR A 151 -2.47 0.96 1.65
CA TYR A 151 -3.57 1.66 2.32
C TYR A 151 -3.32 3.16 2.31
N LYS A 152 -4.20 3.91 1.64
CA LYS A 152 -4.05 5.36 1.39
C LYS A 152 -2.70 5.72 0.78
N GLU A 153 -2.13 4.80 0.01
CA GLU A 153 -0.89 5.01 -0.74
C GLU A 153 -1.22 5.04 -2.23
N THR A 154 -0.53 5.89 -2.97
CA THR A 154 -0.54 5.81 -4.44
C THR A 154 0.18 4.54 -4.90
N ASP A 155 0.03 4.16 -6.17
CA ASP A 155 0.78 3.02 -6.71
C ASP A 155 2.30 3.33 -6.73
N TRP A 156 2.70 4.56 -7.04
CA TRP A 156 4.09 5.02 -6.97
C TRP A 156 4.65 5.00 -5.54
N GLY A 157 3.92 5.57 -4.58
CA GLY A 157 4.30 5.58 -3.17
C GLY A 157 4.45 4.16 -2.61
N PHE A 158 3.52 3.27 -2.95
CA PHE A 158 3.59 1.86 -2.58
C PHE A 158 4.82 1.18 -3.18
N PHE A 159 5.08 1.34 -4.49
CA PHE A 159 6.28 0.77 -5.11
C PHE A 159 7.58 1.31 -4.52
N LYS A 160 7.65 2.61 -4.18
CA LYS A 160 8.82 3.17 -3.48
C LYS A 160 9.02 2.52 -2.12
N ARG A 161 7.94 2.29 -1.37
CA ARG A 161 8.00 1.56 -0.11
C ARG A 161 8.50 0.13 -0.30
N LEU A 162 7.98 -0.60 -1.29
CA LEU A 162 8.46 -1.95 -1.58
C LEU A 162 9.94 -1.97 -2.00
N ALA A 163 10.39 -1.01 -2.81
CA ALA A 163 11.80 -0.91 -3.22
C ALA A 163 12.72 -0.65 -2.01
N SER A 164 12.24 0.10 -1.02
CA SER A 164 12.99 0.35 0.22
C SER A 164 13.29 -0.93 1.04
N HIS A 165 12.53 -2.02 0.84
CA HIS A 165 12.82 -3.33 1.46
C HIS A 165 14.16 -3.91 0.98
N PHE A 166 14.65 -3.45 -0.18
CA PHE A 166 15.95 -3.79 -0.75
C PHE A 166 17.02 -2.72 -0.47
N ASN A 167 16.69 -1.67 0.29
CA ASN A 167 17.45 -0.42 0.41
C ASN A 167 17.66 0.29 -0.93
N SER A 168 16.65 0.19 -1.80
CA SER A 168 16.68 0.67 -3.17
C SER A 168 15.44 1.51 -3.47
N GLY A 169 15.30 1.98 -4.70
CA GLY A 169 14.25 2.92 -5.07
C GLY A 169 13.74 2.73 -6.49
N LEU A 170 13.05 3.75 -6.98
CA LEU A 170 12.49 3.78 -8.32
C LEU A 170 13.19 4.82 -9.18
N ILE A 171 13.31 4.53 -10.46
CA ILE A 171 13.80 5.45 -11.48
C ILE A 171 12.73 5.55 -12.57
N ALA A 172 12.13 6.72 -12.72
CA ALA A 172 11.20 6.97 -13.82
C ALA A 172 11.92 6.90 -15.18
N ASP A 173 11.29 6.32 -16.20
CA ASP A 173 11.75 6.50 -17.57
C ASP A 173 11.18 7.81 -18.11
N ALA A 174 12.02 8.84 -18.18
CA ALA A 174 11.62 10.17 -18.63
C ALA A 174 11.28 10.22 -20.12
N THR A 175 11.63 9.19 -20.90
CA THR A 175 11.52 9.18 -22.36
C THR A 175 10.37 8.31 -22.88
N ALA A 176 9.72 7.57 -21.99
CA ALA A 176 8.62 6.66 -22.33
C ALA A 176 7.28 7.38 -22.50
N ASP A 177 6.46 6.88 -23.41
CA ASP A 177 5.10 7.34 -23.72
C ASP A 177 4.02 6.76 -22.79
N LYS A 178 4.45 6.11 -21.71
CA LYS A 178 3.63 5.34 -20.75
C LYS A 178 4.33 5.29 -19.40
N PRO A 179 3.66 4.91 -18.30
CA PRO A 179 4.24 4.94 -16.95
C PRO A 179 5.31 3.87 -16.74
N ARG A 180 6.45 4.02 -17.42
CA ARG A 180 7.57 3.10 -17.37
C ARG A 180 8.58 3.52 -16.32
N PHE A 181 9.09 2.56 -15.56
CA PHE A 181 10.10 2.82 -14.54
C PHE A 181 11.00 1.61 -14.30
N SER A 182 12.14 1.83 -13.65
CA SER A 182 12.96 0.76 -13.08
C SER A 182 12.67 0.63 -11.60
N PHE A 183 12.37 -0.59 -11.16
CA PHE A 183 12.32 -0.99 -9.75
C PHE A 183 13.71 -1.50 -9.36
N GLY A 184 14.43 -0.68 -8.62
CA GLY A 184 15.84 -0.87 -8.36
C GLY A 184 16.76 -0.24 -9.41
N VAL A 185 18.03 -0.10 -9.04
CA VAL A 185 19.06 0.54 -9.89
C VAL A 185 19.51 -0.43 -10.99
N PRO A 186 19.40 -0.06 -12.29
CA PRO A 186 19.83 -0.92 -13.40
C PRO A 186 21.33 -1.26 -13.36
N ARG A 187 21.66 -2.55 -13.53
CA ARG A 187 23.04 -3.02 -13.69
C ARG A 187 23.41 -3.04 -15.18
N VAL A 188 23.63 -1.86 -15.77
CA VAL A 188 24.04 -1.73 -17.18
C VAL A 188 25.52 -1.36 -17.26
N ASN A 189 26.21 -1.89 -18.27
CA ASN A 189 27.65 -1.72 -18.45
C ASN A 189 28.03 -0.25 -18.67
N SER A 190 29.18 0.10 -18.09
CA SER A 190 29.80 1.41 -18.11
C SER A 190 30.44 1.76 -19.46
N LYS A 191 30.51 3.07 -19.74
CA LYS A 191 31.50 3.66 -20.63
C LYS A 191 32.49 4.48 -19.80
N GLN A 192 33.72 4.58 -20.27
CA GLN A 192 34.73 5.44 -19.66
C GLN A 192 34.52 6.89 -20.07
N HIS A 193 34.48 7.77 -19.07
CA HIS A 193 34.35 9.21 -19.26
C HIS A 193 35.38 9.95 -18.41
N ALA A 194 35.91 11.06 -18.95
CA ALA A 194 36.70 12.01 -18.18
C ALA A 194 35.75 12.94 -17.42
N LEU A 195 35.57 12.69 -16.12
CA LEU A 195 34.60 13.38 -15.28
C LEU A 195 35.27 14.56 -14.55
N ASN A 196 35.21 15.75 -15.16
CA ASN A 196 35.69 16.97 -14.52
C ASN A 196 34.63 17.54 -13.56
N PHE A 197 34.71 17.19 -12.28
CA PHE A 197 33.74 17.63 -11.28
C PHE A 197 33.81 19.14 -11.01
N LEU A 198 32.65 19.79 -10.95
CA LEU A 198 32.50 21.20 -10.56
C LEU A 198 32.54 21.37 -9.04
N GLU A 199 31.89 20.45 -8.35
CA GLU A 199 31.64 20.50 -6.92
C GLU A 199 31.53 19.08 -6.36
N MET A 200 31.90 18.94 -5.08
CA MET A 200 31.70 17.75 -4.28
C MET A 200 30.96 18.13 -3.00
N ASP A 201 29.80 17.49 -2.77
CA ASP A 201 29.03 17.67 -1.55
C ASP A 201 29.00 16.37 -0.74
N LYS A 202 28.92 16.48 0.58
CA LYS A 202 28.90 15.31 1.47
C LYS A 202 27.82 15.44 2.54
N GLY A 203 26.78 14.64 2.39
CA GLY A 203 25.64 14.56 3.30
C GLY A 203 25.96 13.83 4.60
N ILE A 204 26.64 14.49 5.54
CA ILE A 204 27.02 13.90 6.85
C ILE A 204 25.78 13.52 7.69
N GLU A 205 24.73 14.33 7.64
CA GLU A 205 23.49 14.05 8.38
C GLU A 205 22.79 12.78 7.87
N ASP A 206 22.67 12.65 6.55
CA ASP A 206 22.03 11.50 5.92
C ASP A 206 22.81 10.21 6.17
N TYR A 207 24.15 10.28 6.15
CA TYR A 207 25.00 9.17 6.56
C TYR A 207 24.71 8.73 8.00
N ARG A 208 24.63 9.68 8.95
CA ARG A 208 24.34 9.36 10.36
C ARG A 208 22.96 8.72 10.55
N LYS A 209 21.94 9.20 9.83
CA LYS A 209 20.58 8.61 9.84
C LYS A 209 20.59 7.18 9.30
N ALA A 210 21.28 6.96 8.19
CA ALA A 210 21.36 5.65 7.56
C ALA A 210 22.17 4.65 8.41
N GLN A 211 23.25 5.10 9.07
CA GLN A 211 24.01 4.29 10.01
C GLN A 211 23.17 3.85 11.22
N ALA A 212 22.35 4.77 11.77
CA ALA A 212 21.43 4.44 12.86
C ALA A 212 20.39 3.38 12.47
N SER A 213 20.06 3.28 11.17
CA SER A 213 19.11 2.33 10.61
C SER A 213 19.70 0.91 10.43
N LYS A 214 20.96 0.66 10.86
CA LYS A 214 21.68 -0.62 10.80
C LYS A 214 21.82 -1.22 9.39
N ASN A 215 21.80 -0.40 8.34
CA ASN A 215 22.14 -0.88 7.00
C ASN A 215 23.66 -1.18 6.95
N SER A 216 24.04 -2.44 6.80
CA SER A 216 25.45 -2.88 6.81
C SER A 216 26.17 -2.66 5.47
N LYS A 217 25.44 -2.30 4.41
CA LYS A 217 26.00 -2.14 3.05
C LYS A 217 26.52 -0.73 2.77
N ILE A 218 26.08 0.26 3.54
CA ILE A 218 26.43 1.67 3.33
C ILE A 218 27.77 2.05 3.96
N ARG A 219 28.51 2.92 3.28
CA ARG A 219 29.77 3.51 3.72
C ARG A 219 29.64 5.02 3.71
N GLU A 220 30.48 5.70 4.48
CA GLU A 220 30.52 7.16 4.52
C GLU A 220 30.72 7.79 3.13
N ALA A 221 31.51 7.14 2.27
CA ALA A 221 31.78 7.59 0.90
C ALA A 221 30.57 7.42 -0.05
N ASP A 222 29.52 6.69 0.33
CA ASP A 222 28.30 6.55 -0.46
C ASP A 222 27.39 7.79 -0.34
N PHE A 223 27.67 8.66 0.64
CA PHE A 223 26.99 9.94 0.87
C PHE A 223 27.77 11.15 0.34
N THR A 224 28.76 10.90 -0.53
CA THR A 224 29.44 11.93 -1.29
C THR A 224 28.80 12.01 -2.68
N GLU A 225 28.37 13.20 -3.05
CA GLU A 225 27.80 13.53 -4.35
C GLU A 225 28.79 14.39 -5.15
N TYR A 226 28.86 14.14 -6.45
CA TYR A 226 29.74 14.84 -7.38
C TYR A 226 28.90 15.51 -8.45
N TYR A 227 29.15 16.79 -8.70
CA TYR A 227 28.42 17.57 -9.70
C TYR A 227 29.24 17.67 -10.98
N TRP A 228 28.68 17.24 -12.11
CA TRP A 228 29.36 17.22 -13.40
C TRP A 228 28.51 17.87 -14.49
N LYS A 229 29.08 18.82 -15.23
CA LYS A 229 28.38 19.52 -16.33
C LYS A 229 28.91 19.07 -17.68
N THR A 230 28.00 18.71 -18.57
CA THR A 230 28.30 18.26 -19.94
C THR A 230 27.11 18.50 -20.87
N GLY A 231 27.39 18.54 -22.18
CA GLY A 231 26.36 18.58 -23.21
C GLY A 231 25.91 17.19 -23.69
N GLU A 232 26.46 16.12 -23.12
CA GLU A 232 26.05 14.74 -23.39
C GLU A 232 24.83 14.35 -22.52
N ILE A 233 23.98 13.48 -23.05
CA ILE A 233 22.73 13.05 -22.41
C ILE A 233 22.94 11.68 -21.75
N PHE A 234 22.73 11.62 -20.45
CA PHE A 234 22.75 10.40 -19.63
C PHE A 234 21.43 10.24 -18.88
N GLN A 235 21.07 9.01 -18.55
CA GLN A 235 19.83 8.71 -17.82
C GLN A 235 20.11 8.49 -16.33
N VAL A 236 19.14 8.82 -15.47
CA VAL A 236 19.22 8.45 -14.04
C VAL A 236 19.39 6.93 -13.91
N GLY A 237 20.32 6.51 -13.05
CA GLY A 237 20.71 5.12 -12.83
C GLY A 237 21.85 4.61 -13.73
N GLU A 238 22.18 5.34 -14.81
CA GLU A 238 23.29 4.99 -15.70
C GLU A 238 24.63 5.02 -14.95
N GLU A 239 25.49 4.04 -15.25
CA GLU A 239 26.81 3.91 -14.65
C GLU A 239 27.88 4.55 -15.53
N LEU A 240 28.71 5.39 -14.91
CA LEU A 240 29.81 6.11 -15.53
C LEU A 240 31.12 5.71 -14.85
N GLU A 241 32.09 5.27 -15.63
CA GLU A 241 33.44 5.00 -15.13
C GLU A 241 34.28 6.28 -15.19
N ASP A 242 34.68 6.76 -14.02
CA ASP A 242 35.57 7.91 -13.85
C ASP A 242 37.00 7.51 -14.22
N SER A 243 37.47 7.95 -15.39
CA SER A 243 38.81 7.60 -15.87
C SER A 243 39.94 8.18 -15.01
N GLU A 244 39.71 9.29 -14.31
CA GLU A 244 40.74 9.99 -13.54
C GLU A 244 40.92 9.37 -12.15
N HIS A 245 39.80 9.06 -11.48
CA HIS A 245 39.81 8.54 -10.11
C HIS A 245 39.57 7.02 -10.02
N LYS A 246 39.35 6.34 -11.16
CA LYS A 246 39.13 4.89 -11.26
C LYS A 246 38.01 4.38 -10.34
N GLN A 247 36.88 5.10 -10.35
CA GLN A 247 35.69 4.73 -9.58
C GLN A 247 34.46 4.70 -10.49
N ASN A 248 33.52 3.82 -10.18
CA ASN A 248 32.23 3.78 -10.87
C ASN A 248 31.25 4.64 -10.09
N LEU A 249 30.67 5.61 -10.79
CA LEU A 249 29.62 6.49 -10.29
C LEU A 249 28.34 6.23 -11.07
N ARG A 250 27.22 6.61 -10.49
CA ARG A 250 25.90 6.52 -11.11
C ARG A 250 25.21 7.86 -11.11
N VAL A 251 24.45 8.12 -12.16
CA VAL A 251 23.61 9.31 -12.26
C VAL A 251 22.46 9.20 -11.25
N LYS A 252 22.49 10.03 -10.20
CA LYS A 252 21.45 10.10 -9.17
C LYS A 252 20.38 11.14 -9.51
N ALA A 253 20.78 12.25 -10.13
CA ALA A 253 19.89 13.29 -10.61
C ALA A 253 20.44 13.97 -11.87
N VAL A 254 19.54 14.58 -12.64
CA VAL A 254 19.81 15.34 -13.87
C VAL A 254 19.07 16.66 -13.80
N GLU A 255 19.77 17.74 -14.13
CA GLU A 255 19.21 19.06 -14.37
C GLU A 255 19.70 19.58 -15.72
N GLY A 256 18.82 19.67 -16.72
CA GLY A 256 19.10 20.22 -18.04
C GLY A 256 18.59 21.65 -18.16
N LYS A 257 19.46 22.61 -18.52
CA LYS A 257 19.14 24.03 -18.68
C LYS A 257 19.78 24.62 -19.94
N LEU A 258 19.19 25.70 -20.47
CA LEU A 258 19.87 26.50 -21.50
C LEU A 258 20.97 27.36 -20.86
N ASP A 259 22.18 27.22 -21.40
CA ASP A 259 23.32 28.11 -21.17
C ASP A 259 23.58 28.90 -22.46
N GLY A 260 23.07 30.13 -22.51
CA GLY A 260 22.93 30.88 -23.75
C GLY A 260 22.05 30.14 -24.75
N SER A 261 22.62 29.75 -25.90
CA SER A 261 21.93 28.98 -26.93
C SER A 261 22.18 27.47 -26.88
N HIS A 262 22.83 26.94 -25.84
CA HIS A 262 23.16 25.51 -25.76
C HIS A 262 22.46 24.84 -24.60
N LEU A 263 21.89 23.65 -24.83
CA LEU A 263 21.38 22.81 -23.76
C LEU A 263 22.56 22.15 -23.04
N GLN A 264 22.67 22.41 -21.74
CA GLN A 264 23.70 21.88 -20.87
C GLN A 264 23.04 21.11 -19.73
N PHE A 265 23.64 19.99 -19.35
CA PHE A 265 23.16 19.15 -18.26
C PHE A 265 24.14 19.19 -17.11
N THR A 266 23.61 19.34 -15.91
CA THR A 266 24.31 19.13 -14.65
C THR A 266 23.82 17.82 -14.05
N TYR A 267 24.74 16.90 -13.83
CA TYR A 267 24.48 15.60 -13.25
C TYR A 267 24.95 15.58 -11.80
N THR A 268 24.10 15.07 -10.92
CA THR A 268 24.50 14.64 -9.58
C THR A 268 24.88 13.18 -9.66
N LEU A 269 26.15 12.87 -9.41
CA LEU A 269 26.69 11.53 -9.45
C LEU A 269 26.97 11.03 -8.03
N ALA A 270 26.69 9.76 -7.77
CA ALA A 270 26.98 9.12 -6.49
C ALA A 270 27.48 7.70 -6.73
N ARG A 271 28.06 7.06 -5.71
CA ARG A 271 28.32 5.61 -5.78
C ARG A 271 27.01 4.83 -5.86
N GLU A 272 27.06 3.56 -6.25
CA GLU A 272 25.86 2.71 -6.37
C GLU A 272 25.00 2.73 -5.10
N ASN A 273 25.61 2.56 -3.94
CA ASN A 273 24.93 2.62 -2.64
C ASN A 273 24.48 4.03 -2.23
N GLY A 274 24.85 5.08 -2.97
CA GLY A 274 24.35 6.44 -2.79
C GLY A 274 22.97 6.66 -3.41
N LEU A 275 22.53 5.75 -4.29
CA LEU A 275 21.14 5.62 -4.75
C LEU A 275 20.39 4.64 -3.85
N THR A 276 20.29 4.99 -2.57
CA THR A 276 19.63 4.16 -1.56
C THR A 276 18.40 4.86 -0.98
N GLN A 277 17.47 4.07 -0.49
CA GLN A 277 16.30 4.53 0.24
C GLN A 277 16.24 3.74 1.56
N ASN A 278 16.14 4.46 2.68
CA ASN A 278 15.92 3.83 3.97
C ASN A 278 14.57 3.11 3.97
N PHE A 279 14.51 1.97 4.67
CA PHE A 279 13.30 1.17 4.84
C PHE A 279 12.11 2.03 5.25
N MET A 280 11.04 1.97 4.46
CA MET A 280 9.82 2.75 4.63
C MET A 280 8.71 1.86 5.17
N LEU A 281 7.91 2.41 6.07
CA LEU A 281 6.66 1.82 6.52
C LEU A 281 5.50 2.73 6.11
N ASN A 282 4.29 2.19 6.06
CA ASN A 282 3.11 2.99 5.78
C ASN A 282 2.62 3.68 7.07
N PRO A 283 2.76 5.02 7.22
CA PRO A 283 2.31 5.73 8.42
C PRO A 283 0.80 5.69 8.63
N ALA A 284 0.01 5.46 7.57
CA ALA A 284 -1.44 5.56 7.60
C ALA A 284 -2.14 4.35 8.22
N ILE A 285 -1.44 3.24 8.47
CA ILE A 285 -2.07 2.01 9.00
C ILE A 285 -2.11 1.93 10.52
N ALA A 286 -1.20 2.62 11.23
CA ALA A 286 -1.17 2.55 12.69
C ALA A 286 -2.48 3.05 13.31
N GLY A 287 -3.09 2.21 14.15
CA GLY A 287 -4.35 2.49 14.81
C GLY A 287 -5.60 2.27 13.93
N VAL A 288 -5.45 1.83 12.69
CA VAL A 288 -6.59 1.58 11.80
C VAL A 288 -7.20 0.22 12.09
N SER A 289 -8.52 0.15 12.01
CA SER A 289 -9.26 -1.11 11.97
C SER A 289 -9.98 -1.26 10.64
N LEU A 290 -9.61 -2.29 9.89
CA LEU A 290 -10.23 -2.63 8.61
C LEU A 290 -11.34 -3.64 8.82
N GLU A 291 -12.47 -3.41 8.15
CA GLU A 291 -13.57 -4.35 8.15
C GLU A 291 -13.22 -5.58 7.31
N GLY A 292 -13.49 -6.76 7.87
CA GLY A 292 -13.41 -8.03 7.15
C GLY A 292 -14.65 -8.89 7.35
N THR A 293 -14.93 -9.76 6.38
CA THR A 293 -15.93 -10.82 6.50
C THR A 293 -15.23 -12.16 6.68
N VAL A 294 -15.60 -12.89 7.72
CA VAL A 294 -14.99 -14.19 8.04
C VAL A 294 -15.35 -15.20 6.96
N THR A 295 -14.33 -15.78 6.32
CA THR A 295 -14.46 -16.87 5.34
C THR A 295 -14.21 -18.23 5.99
N GLY A 296 -13.50 -18.27 7.11
CA GLY A 296 -13.27 -19.46 7.91
C GLY A 296 -12.32 -19.19 9.07
N THR A 297 -12.02 -20.24 9.83
CA THR A 297 -11.11 -20.15 10.97
C THR A 297 -10.21 -21.37 11.01
N GLU A 298 -8.98 -21.20 11.44
CA GLU A 298 -8.00 -22.27 11.58
C GLU A 298 -7.19 -22.07 12.86
N LYS A 299 -7.36 -22.96 13.84
CA LYS A 299 -6.78 -22.82 15.19
C LYS A 299 -7.13 -21.44 15.78
N ASP A 300 -6.13 -20.64 16.11
CA ASP A 300 -6.20 -19.28 16.67
C ASP A 300 -6.27 -18.18 15.60
N ARG A 301 -6.42 -18.56 14.32
CA ARG A 301 -6.45 -17.61 13.19
C ARG A 301 -7.82 -17.52 12.54
N VAL A 302 -8.18 -16.30 12.19
CA VAL A 302 -9.37 -15.95 11.41
C VAL A 302 -8.94 -15.74 9.96
N LYS A 303 -9.63 -16.43 9.05
CA LYS A 303 -9.55 -16.19 7.61
C LYS A 303 -10.63 -15.18 7.26
N ALA A 304 -10.25 -14.04 6.69
CA ALA A 304 -11.15 -12.95 6.39
C ALA A 304 -10.92 -12.39 4.98
N SER A 305 -12.00 -12.03 4.29
CA SER A 305 -11.97 -11.18 3.11
C SER A 305 -12.10 -9.73 3.56
N LEU A 306 -11.15 -8.86 3.20
CA LEU A 306 -11.16 -7.46 3.61
C LEU A 306 -12.09 -6.65 2.72
N ALA A 307 -12.94 -5.81 3.32
CA ALA A 307 -13.92 -5.00 2.60
C ALA A 307 -13.25 -4.01 1.61
N LEU A 308 -12.04 -3.55 1.91
CA LEU A 308 -11.26 -2.63 1.07
C LEU A 308 -10.92 -3.20 -0.32
N ASP A 309 -10.79 -4.52 -0.45
CA ASP A 309 -10.49 -5.17 -1.73
C ASP A 309 -11.74 -5.24 -2.66
N GLY A 310 -12.89 -4.80 -2.16
CA GLY A 310 -14.15 -4.81 -2.88
C GLY A 310 -14.87 -6.17 -2.90
N PRO A 311 -16.16 -6.18 -3.23
CA PRO A 311 -17.04 -7.34 -3.02
C PRO A 311 -16.78 -8.53 -3.95
N LYS A 312 -16.01 -8.36 -5.03
CA LYS A 312 -15.74 -9.39 -6.04
C LYS A 312 -14.39 -10.10 -5.85
N THR A 313 -13.67 -9.78 -4.77
CA THR A 313 -12.35 -10.37 -4.51
C THR A 313 -12.47 -11.81 -3.99
N SER A 314 -11.54 -12.67 -4.39
CA SER A 314 -11.35 -14.02 -3.82
C SER A 314 -10.18 -14.06 -2.82
N LYS A 315 -9.57 -12.91 -2.51
CA LYS A 315 -8.44 -12.82 -1.58
C LYS A 315 -8.89 -13.20 -0.17
N VAL A 316 -8.12 -14.09 0.45
CA VAL A 316 -8.33 -14.54 1.83
C VAL A 316 -7.10 -14.17 2.64
N CYS A 317 -7.28 -13.23 3.57
CA CYS A 317 -6.25 -12.81 4.51
C CYS A 317 -6.36 -13.64 5.80
N GLN A 318 -5.25 -13.85 6.50
CA GLN A 318 -5.22 -14.62 7.74
C GLN A 318 -4.59 -13.81 8.87
N PHE A 319 -5.32 -13.68 9.98
CA PHE A 319 -4.90 -12.90 11.13
C PHE A 319 -5.12 -13.68 12.43
N PRO A 320 -4.25 -13.52 13.44
CA PRO A 320 -4.52 -14.04 14.79
C PRO A 320 -5.78 -13.39 15.38
N LEU A 321 -6.52 -14.14 16.20
CA LEU A 321 -7.61 -13.61 17.01
C LEU A 321 -7.09 -13.18 18.39
N GLY A 322 -7.33 -11.92 18.76
CA GLY A 322 -7.18 -11.45 20.13
C GLY A 322 -8.26 -12.06 21.02
N THR A 323 -7.86 -12.87 22.00
CA THR A 323 -8.77 -13.40 23.03
C THR A 323 -8.70 -12.58 24.32
N PHE A 324 -9.86 -12.35 24.95
CA PHE A 324 -9.97 -11.63 26.22
C PHE A 324 -9.32 -12.38 27.40
N TYR A 325 -9.15 -13.70 27.28
CA TYR A 325 -8.52 -14.52 28.30
C TYR A 325 -7.87 -15.74 27.64
N GLY A 326 -6.55 -15.85 27.76
CA GLY A 326 -5.80 -17.02 27.36
C GLY A 326 -4.68 -17.24 28.36
N ALA A 327 -4.56 -18.45 28.88
CA ALA A 327 -3.50 -18.84 29.80
C ALA A 327 -2.87 -20.16 29.35
N ALA A 328 -1.68 -20.45 29.89
CA ALA A 328 -1.03 -21.73 29.67
C ALA A 328 -1.98 -22.89 30.07
N SER A 329 -1.77 -24.06 29.47
CA SER A 329 -2.53 -25.29 29.78
C SER A 329 -3.98 -25.35 29.27
N ASN A 330 -4.26 -24.83 28.06
CA ASN A 330 -5.57 -24.91 27.40
C ASN A 330 -6.73 -24.27 28.20
N THR A 331 -6.43 -23.25 29.00
CA THR A 331 -7.45 -22.48 29.73
C THR A 331 -7.62 -21.13 29.04
N GLY A 332 -8.86 -20.74 28.74
CA GLY A 332 -9.09 -19.52 27.97
C GLY A 332 -10.51 -19.36 27.45
N TRP A 333 -10.78 -18.19 26.90
CA TRP A 333 -11.96 -17.89 26.12
C TRP A 333 -11.70 -18.23 24.65
N TYR A 334 -12.16 -19.40 24.22
CA TYR A 334 -12.07 -19.83 22.82
C TYR A 334 -13.45 -19.74 22.16
N CYS A 335 -13.73 -18.58 21.57
CA CYS A 335 -14.97 -18.30 20.87
C CYS A 335 -14.63 -17.66 19.52
N MET A 336 -14.26 -18.51 18.55
CA MET A 336 -13.91 -18.07 17.21
C MET A 336 -15.16 -17.52 16.51
N PRO A 337 -15.03 -16.43 15.73
CA PRO A 337 -16.13 -15.94 14.92
C PRO A 337 -16.50 -16.96 13.82
N GLU A 338 -17.75 -16.94 13.41
CA GLU A 338 -18.29 -17.90 12.45
C GLU A 338 -18.19 -17.36 11.02
N THR A 339 -18.16 -18.24 10.01
CA THR A 339 -18.20 -17.83 8.60
C THR A 339 -19.41 -16.94 8.34
N GLY A 340 -19.18 -15.76 7.73
CA GLY A 340 -20.18 -14.72 7.50
C GLY A 340 -20.17 -13.60 8.54
N ASP A 341 -19.53 -13.80 9.70
CA ASP A 341 -19.41 -12.74 10.70
C ASP A 341 -18.57 -11.56 10.17
N THR A 342 -18.92 -10.36 10.61
CA THR A 342 -18.10 -9.17 10.41
C THR A 342 -17.07 -9.06 11.53
N VAL A 343 -15.81 -8.87 11.16
CA VAL A 343 -14.68 -8.68 12.08
C VAL A 343 -13.97 -7.36 11.84
N ALA A 344 -13.26 -6.90 12.86
CA ALA A 344 -12.41 -5.73 12.81
C ALA A 344 -10.94 -6.17 12.88
N VAL A 345 -10.21 -6.04 11.76
CA VAL A 345 -8.77 -6.32 11.67
C VAL A 345 -8.00 -5.06 12.03
N TYR A 346 -7.39 -5.05 13.20
CA TYR A 346 -6.69 -3.91 13.78
C TYR A 346 -5.19 -3.96 13.53
N PHE A 347 -4.62 -2.82 13.18
CA PHE A 347 -3.20 -2.62 12.95
C PHE A 347 -2.63 -1.78 14.09
N PRO A 348 -1.98 -2.38 15.11
CA PRO A 348 -1.55 -1.67 16.31
C PRO A 348 -0.36 -0.73 16.06
N SER A 349 0.43 -0.99 15.02
CA SER A 349 1.63 -0.22 14.68
C SER A 349 1.73 -0.03 13.17
N LEU A 350 2.90 0.45 12.73
CA LEU A 350 3.26 0.64 11.34
C LEU A 350 3.59 -0.67 10.60
N ARG A 351 3.56 -1.81 11.29
CA ARG A 351 3.94 -3.13 10.78
C ARG A 351 2.71 -3.95 10.43
N GLU A 352 2.55 -4.29 9.16
CA GLU A 352 1.44 -5.10 8.67
C GLU A 352 1.39 -6.50 9.33
N GLU A 353 2.53 -7.06 9.73
CA GLU A 353 2.63 -8.38 10.37
C GLU A 353 2.04 -8.43 11.80
N GLU A 354 1.82 -7.27 12.43
CA GLU A 354 1.23 -7.16 13.77
C GLU A 354 -0.30 -7.08 13.75
N ALA A 355 -0.91 -7.16 12.56
CA ALA A 355 -2.35 -7.11 12.40
C ALA A 355 -3.06 -8.24 13.18
N ILE A 356 -4.14 -7.88 13.89
CA ILE A 356 -4.88 -8.78 14.79
C ILE A 356 -6.38 -8.54 14.67
N VAL A 357 -7.18 -9.60 14.73
CA VAL A 357 -8.64 -9.46 14.87
C VAL A 357 -8.95 -9.20 16.33
N LEU A 358 -9.48 -8.02 16.66
CA LEU A 358 -9.84 -7.70 18.06
C LEU A 358 -11.22 -8.24 18.46
N THR A 359 -12.17 -8.22 17.52
CA THR A 359 -13.56 -8.56 17.82
C THR A 359 -14.32 -8.89 16.55
N SER A 360 -15.41 -9.66 16.71
CA SER A 360 -16.51 -9.67 15.75
C SER A 360 -17.63 -8.76 16.26
N TYR A 361 -18.28 -8.05 15.34
CA TYR A 361 -19.35 -7.14 15.69
C TYR A 361 -20.56 -7.33 14.79
N ARG A 362 -21.72 -7.05 15.36
CA ARG A 362 -23.00 -7.23 14.66
C ARG A 362 -23.24 -6.03 13.74
N LYS A 363 -23.46 -6.31 12.46
CA LYS A 363 -24.11 -5.34 11.56
C LYS A 363 -25.61 -5.49 11.70
N LYS A 364 -26.33 -4.37 11.81
CA LYS A 364 -27.80 -4.39 11.88
C LYS A 364 -28.36 -4.92 10.57
N GLU A 365 -28.86 -6.14 10.58
CA GLU A 365 -29.77 -6.63 9.54
C GLU A 365 -31.21 -6.21 9.88
N LYS A 366 -32.01 -5.87 8.86
CA LYS A 366 -33.43 -5.50 9.07
C LYS A 366 -34.18 -6.70 9.67
N GLY A 367 -34.69 -6.55 10.91
CA GLY A 367 -35.82 -7.34 11.41
C GLY A 367 -35.59 -8.38 12.51
N SER A 368 -34.42 -8.47 13.17
CA SER A 368 -34.22 -9.50 14.21
C SER A 368 -33.27 -9.11 15.36
N ASP A 369 -33.26 -7.84 15.76
CA ASP A 369 -32.34 -7.41 16.82
C ASP A 369 -32.85 -7.81 18.23
N ARG A 370 -32.31 -8.90 18.79
CA ARG A 370 -32.53 -9.32 20.19
C ARG A 370 -31.77 -8.46 21.22
N THR A 371 -31.12 -7.38 20.80
CA THR A 371 -30.42 -6.43 21.70
C THR A 371 -31.21 -5.17 22.02
N GLN A 372 -32.49 -5.12 21.64
CA GLN A 372 -33.36 -3.97 21.95
C GLN A 372 -33.55 -3.74 23.46
N ASP A 373 -33.55 -4.82 24.25
CA ASP A 373 -33.70 -4.73 25.71
C ASP A 373 -32.38 -5.09 26.42
N PRO A 374 -31.67 -4.11 27.02
CA PRO A 374 -30.41 -4.35 27.73
C PRO A 374 -30.57 -5.13 29.05
N GLY A 375 -31.80 -5.28 29.56
CA GLY A 375 -32.12 -6.11 30.72
C GLY A 375 -31.98 -7.61 30.44
N HIS A 376 -31.97 -8.01 29.17
CA HIS A 376 -31.78 -9.39 28.74
C HIS A 376 -30.40 -9.59 28.10
N LYS A 377 -29.51 -10.30 28.81
CA LYS A 377 -28.14 -10.59 28.35
C LYS A 377 -28.06 -12.06 27.94
N TYR A 378 -27.37 -12.37 26.84
CA TYR A 378 -27.26 -13.75 26.40
C TYR A 378 -25.93 -14.05 25.70
N LEU A 379 -25.46 -15.28 25.85
CA LEU A 379 -24.44 -15.89 25.01
C LEU A 379 -25.13 -16.96 24.16
N ARG A 380 -25.15 -16.78 22.84
CA ARG A 380 -25.83 -17.71 21.91
C ARG A 380 -24.95 -18.02 20.69
N THR A 381 -24.93 -19.29 20.28
CA THR A 381 -24.26 -19.75 19.05
C THR A 381 -25.23 -19.81 17.87
N LYS A 382 -24.77 -19.91 16.60
CA LYS A 382 -25.70 -20.12 15.46
C LYS A 382 -26.56 -21.36 15.57
N ASN A 383 -26.07 -22.38 16.30
CA ASN A 383 -26.80 -23.61 16.58
C ASN A 383 -27.81 -23.44 17.73
N LEU A 384 -28.14 -22.19 18.05
CA LEU A 384 -29.20 -21.79 18.97
C LEU A 384 -29.02 -22.30 20.42
N LYS A 385 -27.81 -22.74 20.79
CA LYS A 385 -27.42 -23.02 22.17
C LYS A 385 -27.24 -21.71 22.90
N GLU A 386 -27.88 -21.55 24.06
CA GLU A 386 -27.98 -20.25 24.72
C GLU A 386 -27.83 -20.37 26.25
N VAL A 387 -27.09 -19.42 26.81
CA VAL A 387 -27.20 -19.03 28.22
C VAL A 387 -27.81 -17.63 28.25
N HIS A 388 -28.99 -17.50 28.85
CA HIS A 388 -29.77 -16.26 28.90
C HIS A 388 -29.95 -15.81 30.35
N PHE A 389 -29.57 -14.57 30.61
CA PHE A 389 -29.76 -13.86 31.87
C PHE A 389 -30.87 -12.83 31.67
N ALA A 390 -32.03 -13.11 32.25
CA ALA A 390 -33.18 -12.22 32.34
C ALA A 390 -33.23 -11.58 33.74
N PRO A 391 -34.00 -10.49 33.95
CA PRO A 391 -34.06 -9.81 35.24
C PRO A 391 -34.36 -10.71 36.44
N GLU A 392 -35.25 -11.70 36.27
CA GLU A 392 -35.69 -12.60 37.34
C GLU A 392 -35.30 -14.07 37.10
N ALA A 393 -34.55 -14.36 36.03
CA ALA A 393 -34.27 -15.74 35.64
C ALA A 393 -32.93 -15.97 34.93
N ILE A 394 -32.38 -17.18 35.07
CA ILE A 394 -31.30 -17.71 34.24
C ILE A 394 -31.82 -18.94 33.50
N ASN A 395 -31.60 -18.98 32.18
CA ASN A 395 -32.04 -20.08 31.33
C ASN A 395 -30.88 -20.63 30.50
N LEU A 396 -30.65 -21.94 30.57
CA LEU A 396 -29.67 -22.65 29.74
C LEU A 396 -30.44 -23.55 28.78
N THR A 397 -30.24 -23.39 27.47
CA THR A 397 -30.98 -24.13 26.44
C THR A 397 -30.05 -24.66 25.35
N VAL A 398 -30.43 -25.81 24.78
CA VAL A 398 -29.68 -26.49 23.71
C VAL A 398 -30.66 -26.82 22.59
N ASN A 399 -31.10 -25.82 21.80
CA ASN A 399 -32.30 -26.02 20.99
C ASN A 399 -32.21 -25.55 19.54
N GLU A 400 -32.15 -26.52 18.62
CA GLU A 400 -32.21 -26.36 17.16
C GLU A 400 -33.61 -25.99 16.63
N ASN A 401 -34.68 -26.07 17.45
CA ASN A 401 -36.06 -25.78 17.05
C ASN A 401 -36.87 -25.08 18.16
N LYS A 402 -37.99 -24.45 17.78
CA LYS A 402 -38.86 -23.61 18.65
C LYS A 402 -39.44 -24.33 19.89
N ASN A 403 -39.42 -25.66 19.94
CA ASN A 403 -39.94 -26.44 21.06
C ASN A 403 -38.85 -26.61 22.13
N LYS A 404 -38.78 -25.67 23.09
CA LYS A 404 -37.84 -25.65 24.24
C LYS A 404 -37.93 -26.93 25.10
N GLU A 405 -37.34 -28.01 24.63
CA GLU A 405 -37.53 -29.35 25.18
C GLU A 405 -36.39 -29.78 26.11
N VAL A 406 -35.20 -29.18 25.97
CA VAL A 406 -34.05 -29.43 26.84
C VAL A 406 -33.55 -28.12 27.42
N TYR A 407 -33.76 -27.92 28.73
CA TYR A 407 -33.36 -26.68 29.40
C TYR A 407 -33.16 -26.84 30.92
N VAL A 408 -32.41 -25.88 31.48
CA VAL A 408 -32.36 -25.60 32.91
C VAL A 408 -32.84 -24.18 33.13
N TYR A 409 -33.87 -24.01 33.94
CA TYR A 409 -34.50 -22.73 34.24
C TYR A 409 -34.42 -22.46 35.74
N LEU A 410 -33.84 -21.33 36.11
CA LEU A 410 -33.70 -20.85 37.47
C LEU A 410 -34.47 -19.53 37.56
N ASN A 411 -35.53 -19.46 38.37
CA ASN A 411 -36.35 -18.25 38.53
C ASN A 411 -36.63 -17.99 40.02
N GLN A 412 -36.67 -16.72 40.41
CA GLN A 412 -36.85 -16.31 41.82
C GLN A 412 -38.26 -16.63 42.35
N THR A 413 -39.28 -16.57 41.49
CA THR A 413 -40.70 -16.75 41.83
C THR A 413 -41.16 -18.18 41.54
N ASP A 414 -40.84 -18.71 40.36
CA ASP A 414 -41.28 -20.03 39.88
C ASP A 414 -40.38 -21.19 40.38
N GLY A 415 -39.22 -20.87 40.94
CA GLY A 415 -38.24 -21.84 41.43
C GLY A 415 -37.32 -22.42 40.35
N VAL A 416 -36.92 -23.68 40.52
CA VAL A 416 -35.92 -24.36 39.67
C VAL A 416 -36.57 -25.48 38.88
N THR A 417 -36.36 -25.50 37.56
CA THR A 417 -36.83 -26.57 36.66
C THR A 417 -35.69 -27.11 35.83
N VAL A 418 -35.57 -28.44 35.79
CA VAL A 418 -34.69 -29.18 34.87
C VAL A 418 -35.57 -30.04 33.98
N ASN A 419 -35.54 -29.78 32.67
CA ASN A 419 -36.39 -30.49 31.72
C ASN A 419 -35.56 -31.13 30.60
N GLY A 420 -35.94 -32.36 30.24
CA GLY A 420 -35.38 -33.08 29.10
C GLY A 420 -36.46 -33.88 28.39
N ASN A 421 -36.32 -34.03 27.07
CA ASN A 421 -37.24 -34.82 26.23
C ASN A 421 -36.86 -36.30 26.09
N LYS A 422 -35.73 -36.70 26.68
CA LYS A 422 -35.24 -38.09 26.73
C LYS A 422 -34.91 -38.45 28.18
N LYS A 423 -33.91 -39.32 28.37
CA LYS A 423 -33.45 -39.72 29.71
C LYS A 423 -32.77 -38.55 30.42
N VAL A 424 -33.23 -38.22 31.63
CA VAL A 424 -32.53 -37.36 32.59
C VAL A 424 -31.90 -38.25 33.67
N THR A 425 -30.62 -38.07 33.98
CA THR A 425 -29.88 -38.92 34.93
C THR A 425 -29.24 -38.04 36.01
N LEU A 426 -29.42 -38.41 37.27
CA LEU A 426 -28.71 -37.85 38.42
C LEU A 426 -27.83 -38.95 39.03
N GLN A 427 -26.51 -38.72 39.11
CA GLN A 427 -25.54 -39.72 39.57
C GLN A 427 -24.52 -39.09 40.52
N GLY A 428 -24.29 -39.73 41.66
CA GLY A 428 -23.29 -39.36 42.66
C GLY A 428 -22.32 -40.50 42.92
N VAL A 429 -21.07 -40.18 43.25
CA VAL A 429 -20.05 -41.18 43.67
C VAL A 429 -20.27 -41.61 45.12
N LYS A 430 -20.81 -40.71 45.94
CA LYS A 430 -21.21 -40.95 47.33
C LYS A 430 -22.73 -40.77 47.43
N ASP A 431 -23.19 -40.03 48.42
CA ASP A 431 -24.60 -39.85 48.70
C ASP A 431 -25.25 -38.79 47.78
N ILE A 432 -26.52 -39.02 47.43
CA ILE A 432 -27.41 -38.04 46.82
C ILE A 432 -28.52 -37.77 47.84
N SER A 433 -28.67 -36.53 48.29
CA SER A 433 -29.70 -36.13 49.26
C SER A 433 -30.79 -35.29 48.57
N LEU A 434 -32.05 -35.63 48.83
CA LEU A 434 -33.23 -34.87 48.39
C LEU A 434 -34.10 -34.61 49.63
N GLU A 435 -34.26 -33.35 50.01
CA GLU A 435 -35.02 -32.94 51.20
C GLU A 435 -36.03 -31.85 50.82
N SER A 436 -37.25 -31.96 51.37
CA SER A 436 -38.31 -30.95 51.23
C SER A 436 -39.00 -30.76 52.57
N LYS A 437 -39.25 -29.50 52.95
CA LYS A 437 -39.92 -29.15 54.22
C LYS A 437 -41.41 -29.48 54.24
N THR A 438 -42.02 -29.67 53.07
CA THR A 438 -43.47 -29.84 52.93
C THR A 438 -43.80 -31.19 52.32
N SER A 439 -43.34 -31.42 51.10
CA SER A 439 -43.70 -32.60 50.32
C SER A 439 -42.65 -32.90 49.24
N LEU A 440 -42.42 -34.18 48.99
CA LEU A 440 -41.64 -34.69 47.86
C LEU A 440 -42.56 -35.53 46.96
N TYR A 441 -42.65 -35.18 45.68
CA TYR A 441 -43.46 -35.90 44.70
C TYR A 441 -42.59 -36.61 43.68
N LEU A 442 -42.81 -37.92 43.51
CA LEU A 442 -42.21 -38.75 42.47
C LEU A 442 -43.34 -39.41 41.69
N SER A 443 -43.42 -39.11 40.39
CA SER A 443 -44.50 -39.61 39.54
C SER A 443 -43.93 -40.10 38.21
N ALA A 444 -44.45 -41.24 37.76
CA ALA A 444 -44.15 -41.79 36.45
C ALA A 444 -45.41 -42.49 35.90
N LYS A 445 -45.57 -42.46 34.57
CA LYS A 445 -46.72 -43.11 33.92
C LYS A 445 -46.67 -44.64 33.98
N GLN A 446 -45.46 -45.21 33.94
CA GLN A 446 -45.25 -46.66 33.85
C GLN A 446 -44.79 -47.25 35.18
N SER A 447 -43.65 -46.80 35.70
CA SER A 447 -43.10 -47.35 36.94
C SER A 447 -42.15 -46.37 37.63
N VAL A 448 -42.10 -46.47 38.96
CA VAL A 448 -41.08 -45.87 39.82
C VAL A 448 -40.39 -47.03 40.56
N THR A 449 -39.09 -47.20 40.36
CA THR A 449 -38.33 -48.34 40.91
C THR A 449 -37.22 -47.85 41.83
N PHE A 450 -37.23 -48.32 43.08
CA PHE A 450 -36.13 -48.14 44.02
C PHE A 450 -35.35 -49.46 44.12
N LYS A 451 -34.04 -49.41 43.87
CA LYS A 451 -33.16 -50.57 43.98
C LYS A 451 -31.94 -50.21 44.80
N ALA A 452 -31.88 -50.74 46.02
CA ALA A 452 -30.62 -50.85 46.76
C ALA A 452 -29.88 -52.12 46.29
N LYS A 453 -28.55 -52.07 46.26
CA LYS A 453 -27.71 -53.25 46.00
C LYS A 453 -27.24 -53.85 47.30
#